data_AF-R8MCY5-F1
#
_entry.id   AF-R8MCY5-F1
#
_cell.length_a   1.000
_cell.length_b   1.000
_cell.length_c   1.000
_cell.angle_alpha   90.00
_cell.angle_beta   90.00
_cell.angle_gamma   90.00
#
_symmetry.space_group_name_H-M   'P 1'
#
loop_
_entity.id
_entity.type
_entity.pdbx_description
1 polymer ?
#
loop_
_entity_poly.entity_id
_entity_poly.type
_entity_poly.pdbx_seq_one_letter_code
_entity_poly.pdbx_strand_id
1 'polypeptide(L)'
;MNKQCILELNLSTNQSRLINDVEKILKKLGVFEGEDDYISIKANVLALKVTKKHENGIHRKIDNTIDYLERIISYKDTKKIGLIYGEALKEDIQLFACNNKIYLVKLINENEKHCIAVKSLKNVTYKYYLDKTEDVNMENIIETNVALSHYLEYKK
;
A
#
# COMPACT_ATOMS: atom_id res chain seq x y z
N MET A 1 -8.42 23.08 -9.64
CA MET A 1 -8.17 21.77 -10.30
C MET A 1 -8.44 20.68 -9.30
N ASN A 2 -9.29 19.71 -9.65
CA ASN A 2 -9.51 18.51 -8.82
C ASN A 2 -8.23 17.68 -8.84
N LYS A 3 -7.49 17.69 -7.74
CA LYS A 3 -6.27 16.90 -7.61
C LYS A 3 -6.62 15.41 -7.56
N GLN A 4 -5.74 14.57 -8.08
CA GLN A 4 -5.98 13.13 -8.20
C GLN A 4 -5.02 12.34 -7.31
N CYS A 5 -5.52 11.21 -6.81
CA CYS A 5 -4.74 10.17 -6.16
C CYS A 5 -4.96 8.87 -6.92
N ILE A 6 -3.90 8.12 -7.17
CA ILE A 6 -3.95 6.86 -7.88
C ILE A 6 -3.38 5.79 -6.95
N LEU A 7 -4.09 4.68 -6.80
CA LEU A 7 -3.60 3.45 -6.19
C LEU A 7 -3.38 2.45 -7.32
N GLU A 8 -2.15 1.98 -7.48
CA GLU A 8 -1.78 0.88 -8.37
C GLU A 8 -1.18 -0.26 -7.56
N LEU A 9 -1.66 -1.48 -7.80
CA LEU A 9 -1.14 -2.66 -7.11
C LEU A 9 -1.24 -3.93 -7.94
N ASN A 10 -0.41 -4.88 -7.54
CA ASN A 10 -0.39 -6.25 -7.99
C ASN A 10 -0.18 -7.15 -6.77
N LEU A 11 -1.21 -7.88 -6.38
CA LEU A 11 -1.19 -8.70 -5.18
C LEU A 11 -1.64 -10.14 -5.46
N SER A 12 -0.95 -11.08 -4.81
CA SER A 12 -1.40 -12.45 -4.71
C SER A 12 -2.55 -12.54 -3.72
N THR A 13 -3.61 -13.24 -4.09
CA THR A 13 -4.82 -13.45 -3.29
C THR A 13 -4.99 -14.91 -2.91
N ASN A 14 -5.69 -15.17 -1.81
CA ASN A 14 -6.14 -16.52 -1.48
C ASN A 14 -7.20 -16.97 -2.50
N GLN A 15 -7.06 -18.17 -3.10
CA GLN A 15 -7.96 -18.75 -4.11
C GLN A 15 -9.40 -19.08 -3.62
N SER A 16 -9.87 -18.41 -2.57
CA SER A 16 -11.22 -18.60 -2.06
C SER A 16 -12.29 -18.07 -3.03
N ARG A 17 -13.54 -18.50 -2.84
CA ARG A 17 -14.72 -17.99 -3.58
C ARG A 17 -14.84 -16.46 -3.57
N LEU A 18 -14.20 -15.77 -2.61
CA LEU A 18 -14.18 -14.32 -2.48
C LEU A 18 -13.57 -13.59 -3.68
N ILE A 19 -12.62 -14.22 -4.40
CA ILE A 19 -11.93 -13.54 -5.51
C ILE A 19 -12.90 -13.16 -6.65
N ASN A 20 -13.94 -13.98 -6.87
CA ASN A 20 -14.95 -13.76 -7.90
C ASN A 20 -15.86 -12.56 -7.59
N ASP A 21 -15.98 -12.18 -6.31
CA ASP A 21 -16.79 -11.04 -5.88
C ASP A 21 -15.97 -9.75 -5.71
N VAL A 22 -14.64 -9.79 -5.85
CA VAL A 22 -13.75 -8.62 -5.64
C VAL A 22 -14.17 -7.43 -6.49
N GLU A 23 -14.37 -7.65 -7.78
CA GLU A 23 -14.80 -6.59 -8.69
C GLU A 23 -16.14 -5.97 -8.26
N LYS A 24 -17.11 -6.82 -7.91
CA LYS A 24 -18.44 -6.38 -7.46
C LYS A 24 -18.36 -5.59 -6.15
N ILE A 25 -17.52 -6.02 -5.21
CA ILE A 25 -17.33 -5.36 -3.92
C ILE A 25 -16.63 -4.00 -4.12
N LEU A 26 -15.56 -3.93 -4.90
CA LEU A 26 -14.86 -2.68 -5.17
C LEU A 26 -15.75 -1.68 -5.93
N LYS A 27 -16.60 -2.15 -6.85
CA LYS A 27 -17.63 -1.31 -7.48
C LYS A 27 -18.65 -0.78 -6.47
N LYS A 28 -19.13 -1.60 -5.53
CA LYS A 28 -20.05 -1.19 -4.47
C LYS A 28 -19.42 -0.19 -3.47
N LEU A 29 -18.13 -0.35 -3.20
CA LEU A 29 -17.36 0.61 -2.41
C LEU A 29 -17.13 1.93 -3.16
N GLY A 30 -17.56 2.02 -4.42
CA GLY A 30 -17.43 3.19 -5.27
C GLY A 30 -15.97 3.53 -5.53
N VAL A 31 -15.09 2.53 -5.65
CA VAL A 31 -13.63 2.75 -5.69
C VAL A 31 -13.18 3.38 -7.01
N PHE A 32 -13.88 3.14 -8.11
CA PHE A 32 -13.50 3.58 -9.45
C PHE A 32 -14.09 4.97 -9.77
N GLU A 33 -13.24 5.98 -10.00
CA GLU A 33 -13.64 7.36 -10.39
C GLU A 33 -12.84 7.89 -11.61
N GLY A 34 -11.78 7.19 -12.02
CA GLY A 34 -10.95 7.50 -13.18
C GLY A 34 -11.43 6.80 -14.46
N GLU A 35 -11.00 7.34 -15.61
CA GLU A 35 -11.29 6.73 -16.92
C GLU A 35 -10.39 5.52 -17.20
N ASP A 36 -9.15 5.54 -16.70
CA ASP A 36 -8.15 4.46 -16.83
C ASP A 36 -8.18 3.47 -15.66
N ASP A 37 -9.22 3.53 -14.85
CA ASP A 37 -9.40 2.65 -13.70
C ASP A 37 -9.69 1.22 -14.17
N TYR A 38 -8.95 0.25 -13.63
CA TYR A 38 -9.12 -1.14 -14.03
C TYR A 38 -8.95 -2.11 -12.87
N ILE A 39 -9.54 -3.28 -13.06
CA ILE A 39 -9.32 -4.47 -12.26
C ILE A 39 -9.13 -5.66 -13.21
N SER A 40 -8.10 -6.46 -12.94
CA SER A 40 -7.85 -7.71 -13.65
C SER A 40 -7.52 -8.81 -12.65
N ILE A 41 -8.17 -9.95 -12.81
CA ILE A 41 -7.94 -11.13 -11.96
C ILE A 41 -7.51 -12.26 -12.87
N LYS A 42 -6.28 -12.73 -12.70
CA LYS A 42 -5.74 -13.87 -13.43
C LYS A 42 -5.21 -14.90 -12.44
N ALA A 43 -5.83 -16.07 -12.41
CA ALA A 43 -5.57 -17.11 -11.41
C ALA A 43 -5.70 -16.57 -9.97
N ASN A 44 -4.61 -16.47 -9.22
CA ASN A 44 -4.56 -15.96 -7.86
C ASN A 44 -3.94 -14.56 -7.77
N VAL A 45 -3.85 -13.84 -8.89
CA VAL A 45 -3.25 -12.50 -8.95
C VAL A 45 -4.32 -11.47 -9.26
N LEU A 46 -4.42 -10.45 -8.41
CA LEU A 46 -5.23 -9.27 -8.59
C LEU A 46 -4.32 -8.10 -9.00
N ALA A 47 -4.56 -7.56 -10.19
CA ALA A 47 -4.03 -6.28 -10.63
C ALA A 47 -5.14 -5.23 -10.54
N LEU A 48 -4.85 -4.09 -9.91
CA LEU A 48 -5.83 -3.05 -9.65
C LEU A 48 -5.19 -1.67 -9.84
N LYS A 49 -5.88 -0.81 -10.59
CA LYS A 49 -5.59 0.62 -10.68
C LYS A 49 -6.87 1.39 -10.39
N VAL A 50 -6.82 2.29 -9.42
CA VAL A 50 -7.99 3.11 -9.05
C VAL A 50 -7.59 4.55 -8.81
N THR A 51 -8.38 5.46 -9.36
CA THR A 51 -8.17 6.90 -9.28
C THR A 51 -9.25 7.48 -8.38
N LYS A 52 -8.84 8.36 -7.47
CA LYS A 52 -9.70 9.12 -6.56
C LYS A 52 -9.49 10.61 -6.76
N LYS A 53 -10.57 11.33 -7.07
CA LYS A 53 -10.56 12.80 -7.20
C LYS A 53 -10.85 13.41 -5.83
N HIS A 54 -10.02 14.37 -5.41
CA HIS A 54 -10.18 14.98 -4.09
C HIS A 54 -9.64 16.42 -4.03
N GLU A 55 -10.29 17.26 -3.21
CA GLU A 55 -9.82 18.62 -2.93
C GLU A 55 -8.87 18.68 -1.71
N ASN A 56 -9.13 17.94 -0.62
CA ASN A 56 -8.23 17.84 0.56
C ASN A 56 -8.29 16.51 1.35
N GLY A 57 -7.18 15.78 1.52
CA GLY A 57 -7.06 14.68 2.50
C GLY A 57 -7.49 13.28 2.01
N ILE A 58 -6.54 12.55 1.41
CA ILE A 58 -6.74 11.24 0.75
C ILE A 58 -6.93 10.06 1.69
N HIS A 59 -6.31 10.08 2.88
CA HIS A 59 -6.08 8.85 3.66
C HIS A 59 -7.36 8.02 3.85
N ARG A 60 -8.48 8.66 4.22
CA ARG A 60 -9.75 7.96 4.51
C ARG A 60 -10.39 7.23 3.32
N LYS A 61 -10.19 7.67 2.07
CA LYS A 61 -10.87 7.04 0.91
C LYS A 61 -10.13 5.80 0.42
N ILE A 62 -8.81 5.73 0.61
CA ILE A 62 -8.02 4.55 0.23
C ILE A 62 -8.00 3.52 1.36
N ASP A 63 -8.07 3.95 2.63
CA ASP A 63 -8.08 3.06 3.80
C ASP A 63 -9.10 1.92 3.66
N ASN A 64 -10.36 2.21 3.27
CA ASN A 64 -11.39 1.18 3.06
C ASN A 64 -11.04 0.17 1.95
N THR A 65 -10.32 0.63 0.92
CA THR A 65 -9.86 -0.24 -0.17
C THR A 65 -8.77 -1.16 0.36
N ILE A 66 -7.75 -0.60 1.04
CA ILE A 66 -6.67 -1.40 1.62
C ILE A 66 -7.19 -2.39 2.67
N ASP A 67 -8.12 -1.97 3.54
CA ASP A 67 -8.78 -2.82 4.54
C ASP A 67 -9.47 -4.03 3.90
N TYR A 68 -10.13 -3.83 2.76
CA TYR A 68 -10.72 -4.93 2.00
C TYR A 68 -9.65 -5.84 1.42
N LEU A 69 -8.59 -5.27 0.84
CA LEU A 69 -7.49 -6.02 0.23
C LEU A 69 -6.72 -6.88 1.24
N GLU A 70 -6.54 -6.41 2.48
CA GLU A 70 -5.97 -7.21 3.59
C GLU A 70 -6.75 -8.50 3.87
N ARG A 71 -8.05 -8.57 3.52
CA ARG A 71 -8.87 -9.78 3.75
C ARG A 71 -8.63 -10.86 2.71
N ILE A 72 -8.13 -10.48 1.53
CA ILE A 72 -7.99 -11.39 0.39
C ILE A 72 -6.52 -11.69 0.06
N ILE A 73 -5.59 -10.87 0.54
CA ILE A 73 -4.17 -10.98 0.24
C ILE A 73 -3.55 -12.29 0.77
N SER A 74 -2.54 -12.79 0.04
CA SER A 74 -1.82 -14.04 0.31
C SER A 74 -0.32 -13.84 0.13
N TYR A 75 0.34 -13.38 1.20
CA TYR A 75 1.80 -13.29 1.28
C TYR A 75 2.29 -13.80 2.62
N LYS A 76 3.31 -14.66 2.58
CA LYS A 76 4.06 -15.06 3.78
C LYS A 76 5.22 -14.09 3.99
N ASP A 77 6.07 -13.97 2.98
CA ASP A 77 7.24 -13.10 3.02
C ASP A 77 6.91 -11.64 2.70
N THR A 78 7.82 -10.73 3.06
CA THR A 78 7.68 -9.33 2.69
C THR A 78 7.84 -9.17 1.18
N LYS A 79 6.92 -8.44 0.55
CA LYS A 79 7.00 -8.12 -0.87
C LYS A 79 6.38 -6.76 -1.16
N LYS A 80 7.01 -5.98 -2.04
CA LYS A 80 6.36 -4.81 -2.63
C LYS A 80 5.17 -5.24 -3.49
N ILE A 81 4.01 -4.65 -3.25
CA ILE A 81 2.77 -4.96 -3.96
C ILE A 81 2.18 -3.79 -4.72
N GLY A 82 2.64 -2.55 -4.49
CA GLY A 82 2.04 -1.40 -5.16
C GLY A 82 2.56 -0.04 -4.73
N LEU A 83 1.86 0.98 -5.19
CA LEU A 83 2.17 2.39 -5.01
C LEU A 83 0.86 3.19 -4.92
N ILE A 84 0.84 4.20 -4.05
CA ILE A 84 -0.15 5.27 -4.06
C ILE A 84 0.58 6.56 -4.41
N TYR A 85 0.14 7.25 -5.45
CA TYR A 85 0.80 8.45 -5.99
C TYR A 85 -0.21 9.46 -6.54
N GLY A 86 0.24 10.65 -6.93
CA GLY A 86 -0.58 11.66 -7.62
C GLY A 86 -0.60 13.03 -6.95
N GLU A 87 -1.12 14.03 -7.65
CA GLU A 87 -1.06 15.46 -7.27
C GLU A 87 -1.74 15.81 -5.95
N ALA A 88 -2.68 14.97 -5.50
CA ALA A 88 -3.36 15.16 -4.23
C ALA A 88 -2.53 14.66 -3.02
N LEU A 89 -1.45 13.90 -3.27
CA LEU A 89 -0.48 13.50 -2.26
C LEU A 89 0.69 14.49 -2.16
N LYS A 90 1.30 14.58 -0.98
CA LYS A 90 2.56 15.29 -0.78
C LYS A 90 3.78 14.45 -1.15
N GLU A 91 3.62 13.13 -1.10
CA GLU A 91 4.68 12.13 -1.28
C GLU A 91 4.05 10.83 -1.78
N ASP A 92 4.81 10.08 -2.57
CA ASP A 92 4.42 8.74 -3.00
C ASP A 92 4.52 7.76 -1.82
N ILE A 93 3.57 6.83 -1.74
CA ILE A 93 3.48 5.84 -0.67
C ILE A 93 3.63 4.46 -1.29
N GLN A 94 4.70 3.75 -0.95
CA GLN A 94 4.91 2.38 -1.37
C GLN A 94 4.07 1.44 -0.52
N LEU A 95 3.54 0.38 -1.14
CA LEU A 95 2.76 -0.65 -0.47
C LEU A 95 3.54 -1.95 -0.42
N PHE A 96 3.68 -2.49 0.79
CA PHE A 96 4.31 -3.78 1.04
C PHE A 96 3.33 -4.72 1.70
N ALA A 97 3.34 -5.99 1.30
CA ALA A 97 2.64 -7.05 1.98
C ALA A 97 3.62 -7.87 2.82
N CYS A 98 3.21 -8.29 4.02
CA CYS A 98 3.96 -9.22 4.86
C CYS A 98 2.95 -9.98 5.73
N ASN A 99 3.00 -11.33 5.77
CA ASN A 99 2.07 -12.16 6.56
C ASN A 99 0.59 -11.76 6.42
N ASN A 100 0.14 -11.57 5.19
CA ASN A 100 -1.22 -11.14 4.83
C ASN A 100 -1.65 -9.76 5.38
N LYS A 101 -0.70 -8.91 5.74
CA LYS A 101 -0.92 -7.50 6.13
C LYS A 101 -0.33 -6.54 5.11
N ILE A 102 -0.96 -5.37 4.95
CA ILE A 102 -0.47 -4.32 4.05
C ILE A 102 0.11 -3.18 4.89
N TYR A 103 1.33 -2.82 4.56
CA TYR A 103 2.08 -1.75 5.18
C TYR A 103 2.27 -0.61 4.18
N LEU A 104 1.96 0.61 4.64
CA LEU A 104 2.16 1.84 3.89
C LEU A 104 3.53 2.38 4.29
N VAL A 105 4.44 2.45 3.32
CA VAL A 105 5.81 2.90 3.54
C VAL A 105 6.06 4.18 2.78
N LYS A 106 6.61 5.16 3.49
CA LYS A 106 7.05 6.42 2.89
C LYS A 106 8.49 6.74 3.27
N LEU A 107 9.19 7.34 2.32
CA LEU A 107 10.53 7.86 2.52
C LEU A 107 10.46 9.37 2.76
N ILE A 108 10.81 9.76 3.97
CA ILE A 108 10.91 11.14 4.40
C ILE A 108 12.38 11.54 4.34
N ASN A 109 12.71 12.56 3.56
CA ASN A 109 14.06 13.11 3.48
C ASN A 109 14.14 14.37 4.35
N GLU A 110 14.78 14.27 5.51
CA GLU A 110 14.95 15.38 6.45
C GLU A 110 16.44 15.50 6.83
N ASN A 111 17.01 16.72 6.74
CA ASN A 111 18.32 17.07 7.31
C ASN A 111 19.44 16.05 7.03
N GLU A 112 19.66 15.73 5.75
CA GLU A 112 20.71 14.80 5.31
C GLU A 112 20.54 13.35 5.81
N LYS A 113 19.37 12.97 6.33
CA LYS A 113 19.05 11.59 6.72
C LYS A 113 17.85 11.07 5.94
N HIS A 114 17.86 9.78 5.66
CA HIS A 114 16.69 9.08 5.14
C HIS A 114 15.86 8.58 6.32
N CYS A 115 14.59 8.95 6.39
CA CYS A 115 13.65 8.45 7.39
C CYS A 115 12.61 7.57 6.71
N ILE A 116 12.56 6.30 7.07
CA ILE A 116 11.55 5.36 6.60
C ILE A 116 10.44 5.34 7.64
N ALA A 117 9.24 5.79 7.24
CA ALA A 117 8.05 5.62 8.07
C ALA A 117 7.19 4.48 7.53
N VAL A 118 6.96 3.49 8.39
CA VAL A 118 6.12 2.32 8.11
C VAL A 118 4.84 2.45 8.93
N LYS A 119 3.69 2.50 8.26
CA LYS A 119 2.38 2.65 8.87
C LYS A 119 1.52 1.41 8.59
N SER A 120 0.94 0.83 9.65
CA SER A 120 -0.20 -0.08 9.51
C SER A 120 -1.51 0.70 9.46
N LEU A 121 -2.54 0.14 8.82
CA LEU A 121 -3.88 0.76 8.76
C LEU A 121 -4.48 1.00 10.16
N LYS A 122 -4.04 0.25 11.18
CA LYS A 122 -4.41 0.43 12.58
C LYS A 122 -3.75 1.64 13.27
N ASN A 123 -3.15 2.55 12.50
CA ASN A 123 -2.48 3.78 12.96
C ASN A 123 -1.23 3.60 13.82
N VAL A 124 -0.63 2.40 13.84
CA VAL A 124 0.71 2.25 14.42
C VAL A 124 1.72 2.70 13.37
N THR A 125 2.58 3.66 13.73
CA THR A 125 3.64 4.19 12.85
C THR A 125 5.00 3.94 13.50
N TYR A 126 5.87 3.25 12.76
CA TYR A 126 7.26 3.05 13.12
C TYR A 126 8.14 3.94 12.23
N LYS A 127 9.16 4.58 12.82
CA LYS A 127 10.11 5.44 12.10
C LYS A 127 11.53 4.92 12.27
N TYR A 128 12.28 4.87 11.19
CA TYR A 128 13.67 4.44 11.15
C TYR A 128 14.52 5.48 10.43
N TYR A 129 15.60 5.92 11.05
CA TYR A 129 16.50 6.93 10.49
C TYR A 129 17.79 6.27 10.01
N LEU A 130 18.21 6.60 8.80
CA LEU A 130 19.40 6.08 8.13
C LEU A 130 20.31 7.25 7.76
N ASP A 131 21.61 7.05 7.92
CA ASP A 131 22.62 8.02 7.48
C ASP A 131 22.83 7.90 5.95
N LYS A 132 22.99 9.04 5.26
CA LYS A 132 23.09 9.13 3.79
C LYS A 132 24.37 8.59 3.16
N THR A 133 25.33 8.12 3.96
CA THR A 133 26.70 7.84 3.51
C THR A 133 26.89 6.46 2.90
N GLU A 134 25.88 5.59 2.89
CA GLU A 134 25.99 4.25 2.35
C GLU A 134 25.17 4.12 1.05
N ASP A 135 25.82 3.67 -0.03
CA ASP A 135 25.15 3.22 -1.25
C ASP A 135 24.42 1.90 -0.94
N VAL A 136 23.23 2.01 -0.33
CA VAL A 136 22.41 0.85 0.01
C VAL A 136 21.20 0.76 -0.90
N ASN A 137 20.85 -0.47 -1.27
CA ASN A 137 19.59 -0.75 -1.94
C ASN A 137 18.41 -0.39 -1.02
N MET A 138 17.83 0.78 -1.24
CA MET A 138 16.72 1.33 -0.46
C MET A 138 15.49 0.42 -0.45
N GLU A 139 15.24 -0.35 -1.51
CA GLU A 139 14.10 -1.28 -1.58
C GLU A 139 14.29 -2.44 -0.60
N ASN A 140 15.51 -3.00 -0.51
CA ASN A 140 15.84 -4.05 0.45
C ASN A 140 15.75 -3.55 1.90
N ILE A 141 16.17 -2.31 2.17
CA ILE A 141 16.03 -1.70 3.50
C ILE A 141 14.55 -1.58 3.86
N ILE A 142 13.72 -1.12 2.93
CA ILE A 142 12.28 -0.97 3.17
C ILE A 142 11.66 -2.35 3.46
N GLU A 143 11.95 -3.37 2.65
CA GLU A 143 11.44 -4.72 2.87
C GLU A 143 11.85 -5.28 4.24
N THR A 144 13.11 -5.07 4.63
CA THR A 144 13.63 -5.50 5.93
C THR A 144 12.90 -4.79 7.09
N ASN A 145 12.67 -3.49 6.98
CA ASN A 145 11.98 -2.72 8.01
C ASN A 145 10.49 -3.06 8.12
N VAL A 146 9.83 -3.38 7.00
CA VAL A 146 8.45 -3.88 7.01
C VAL A 146 8.38 -5.22 7.73
N ALA A 147 9.29 -6.16 7.41
CA ALA A 147 9.36 -7.45 8.09
C ALA A 147 9.57 -7.28 9.61
N LEU A 148 10.51 -6.42 10.01
CA LEU A 148 10.81 -6.14 11.41
C LEU A 148 9.62 -5.50 12.15
N SER A 149 8.97 -4.52 11.53
CA SER A 149 7.82 -3.84 12.12
C SER A 149 6.64 -4.79 12.34
N HIS A 150 6.36 -5.68 11.38
CA HIS A 150 5.38 -6.75 11.55
C HIS A 150 5.74 -7.63 12.75
N TYR A 151 6.98 -8.12 12.83
CA TYR A 151 7.45 -8.94 13.95
C TYR A 151 7.21 -8.25 15.32
N LEU A 152 7.49 -6.95 15.41
CA LEU A 152 7.30 -6.17 16.63
C LEU A 152 5.81 -5.95 17.00
N GLU A 153 4.92 -5.81 16.02
CA GLU A 153 3.46 -5.69 16.28
C GLU A 153 2.89 -6.97 16.91
N TYR A 154 3.32 -8.14 16.44
CA TYR A 154 2.78 -9.45 16.86
C TYR A 154 3.44 -10.05 18.11
N LYS A 155 4.54 -9.48 18.60
CA LYS A 155 5.16 -9.90 19.87
C LYS A 155 4.42 -9.39 21.12
N LYS A 156 3.48 -8.44 20.96
CA LYS A 156 2.67 -7.86 22.04
C LYS A 156 1.36 -8.61 22.21
#